data_AF-A0A5C6DQG0-F1
#
_entry.id   AF-A0A5C6DQG0-F1
#
_cell.length_a   1.000
_cell.length_b   1.000
_cell.length_c   1.000
_cell.angle_alpha   90.00
_cell.angle_beta   90.00
_cell.angle_gamma   90.00
#
_symmetry.space_group_name_H-M   'P 1'
#
loop_
_entity.id
_entity.type
_entity.pdbx_description
1 polymer ?
#
loop_
_entity_poly.entity_id
_entity_poly.type
_entity_poly.pdbx_seq_one_letter_code
_entity_poly.pdbx_strand_id
1 'polypeptide(L)'
;MSDNVALLRFLWSRHRFMLLSFVSLLAMSEAFLWTRPPTTSPESSTFAANVFFFGFFPALMWGIFAFDFVYWNNLESPETGYSRWLLRMPISTWKLAIVPLLMKTAWVTLLWCCIAITCWHFGESVPIVIPILSMAATGFWVSAIAWRPFRVGWHRFAALAVLAPIAVTSFAGLGVEAASPRLSAAIIGWIYVGEAVFFVAAVAFAFHTLPVARSNVAGTMPAKASPVGKRFWQWLDRDHDGTCSVHHHNTESSALSWHDQRRSRPYRARMLLFIVLPTFLFLLMMEWDPVAILVMGSIMIFVCGNSGAHCIVEPTAHSVTTTLPPYLAASPLASETIAWSRLRSNVINSLLFLTVCFVFLVCWFGFETNREAWMRWATAISEYPTVDRTPIAAGAWATAAITVALIAMAVGRTIAYQWVTMTGRTWVAISVVGVLVLCCSAITVAAGHWFFQQREWEETMASFQLGLTYIPNIVVTLLAIKAIALIGSLRMSYRSGAVCGSSINRALAVWLATCVLLATVLYALIPDARVTFAMSLAYMMLVLPISRIIVLPVAVQWNRHR
;
A
#
# COMPACT_ATOMS: atom_id res chain seq x y z
N MET A 1 -37.90 3.94 -12.56
CA MET A 1 -36.79 3.45 -11.72
C MET A 1 -36.34 4.61 -10.84
N SER A 2 -36.29 4.48 -9.51
CA SER A 2 -35.98 5.62 -8.63
C SER A 2 -34.51 6.05 -8.75
N ASP A 3 -34.23 7.36 -8.67
CA ASP A 3 -32.87 7.91 -8.80
C ASP A 3 -31.87 7.23 -7.85
N ASN A 4 -32.31 6.89 -6.64
CA ASN A 4 -31.48 6.22 -5.64
C ASN A 4 -31.00 4.85 -6.11
N VAL A 5 -31.87 4.07 -6.76
CA VAL A 5 -31.50 2.75 -7.30
C VAL A 5 -30.54 2.90 -8.48
N ALA A 6 -30.71 3.92 -9.32
CA ALA A 6 -29.79 4.20 -10.42
C ALA A 6 -28.39 4.59 -9.90
N LEU A 7 -28.31 5.48 -8.90
CA LEU A 7 -27.07 5.88 -8.26
C LEU A 7 -26.37 4.71 -7.56
N LEU A 8 -27.13 3.86 -6.87
CA LEU A 8 -26.60 2.67 -6.19
C LEU A 8 -26.05 1.65 -7.20
N ARG A 9 -26.77 1.39 -8.30
CA ARG A 9 -26.26 0.54 -9.40
C ARG A 9 -25.00 1.11 -10.04
N PHE A 10 -24.91 2.44 -10.16
CA PHE A 10 -23.72 3.09 -10.70
C PHE A 10 -22.50 2.98 -9.76
N LEU A 11 -22.68 3.17 -8.44
CA LEU A 11 -21.61 2.90 -7.46
C LEU A 11 -21.19 1.43 -7.48
N TRP A 12 -22.17 0.53 -7.50
CA TRP A 12 -21.91 -0.90 -7.53
C TRP A 12 -21.12 -1.29 -8.78
N SER A 13 -21.53 -0.85 -9.97
CA SER A 13 -20.83 -1.20 -11.21
C SER A 13 -19.40 -0.65 -11.26
N ARG A 14 -19.18 0.54 -10.68
CA ARG A 14 -17.86 1.16 -10.54
C ARG A 14 -16.92 0.35 -9.64
N HIS A 15 -17.43 -0.22 -8.55
CA HIS A 15 -16.63 -0.91 -7.55
C HIS A 15 -16.75 -2.44 -7.56
N ARG A 16 -17.56 -3.02 -8.47
CA ARG A 16 -17.95 -4.45 -8.49
C ARG A 16 -16.78 -5.41 -8.31
N PHE A 17 -15.67 -5.16 -8.98
CA PHE A 17 -14.55 -6.08 -9.00
C PHE A 17 -13.83 -6.11 -7.64
N MET A 18 -13.57 -4.92 -7.08
CA MET A 18 -12.98 -4.80 -5.75
C MET A 18 -13.93 -5.35 -4.69
N LEU A 19 -15.23 -5.04 -4.81
CA LEU A 19 -16.25 -5.51 -3.87
C LEU A 19 -16.34 -7.04 -3.87
N LEU A 20 -16.41 -7.67 -5.04
CA LEU A 20 -16.38 -9.14 -5.15
C LEU A 20 -15.09 -9.71 -4.58
N SER A 21 -13.94 -9.09 -4.85
CA SER A 21 -12.65 -9.56 -4.34
C SER A 21 -12.60 -9.53 -2.80
N PHE A 22 -13.02 -8.41 -2.19
CA PHE A 22 -13.10 -8.30 -0.74
C PHE A 22 -14.15 -9.24 -0.17
N VAL A 23 -15.37 -9.28 -0.70
CA VAL A 23 -16.42 -10.20 -0.22
C VAL A 23 -16.00 -11.67 -0.31
N SER A 24 -15.33 -12.09 -1.39
CA SER A 24 -14.79 -13.44 -1.49
C SER A 24 -13.72 -13.71 -0.43
N LEU A 25 -12.80 -12.76 -0.20
CA LEU A 25 -11.77 -12.88 0.82
C LEU A 25 -12.38 -12.95 2.23
N LEU A 26 -13.39 -12.13 2.52
CA LEU A 26 -14.13 -12.14 3.77
C LEU A 26 -14.85 -13.47 3.97
N ALA A 27 -15.60 -13.94 2.96
CA ALA A 27 -16.33 -15.20 3.01
C ALA A 27 -15.40 -16.41 3.22
N MET A 28 -14.25 -16.43 2.55
CA MET A 28 -13.23 -17.48 2.75
C MET A 28 -12.64 -17.44 4.17
N SER A 29 -12.35 -16.23 4.69
CA SER A 29 -11.77 -16.06 6.02
C SER A 29 -12.76 -16.45 7.12
N GLU A 30 -14.03 -16.03 6.98
CA GLU A 30 -15.12 -16.41 7.88
C GLU A 30 -15.38 -17.92 7.83
N ALA A 31 -15.59 -18.49 6.65
CA ALA A 31 -15.84 -19.92 6.50
C ALA A 31 -14.73 -20.77 7.14
N PHE A 32 -13.48 -20.33 6.99
CA PHE A 32 -12.34 -20.96 7.63
C PHE A 32 -12.40 -20.90 9.17
N LEU A 33 -12.79 -19.77 9.76
CA LEU A 33 -12.82 -19.60 11.21
C LEU A 33 -14.00 -20.31 11.87
N TRP A 34 -15.15 -20.34 11.21
CA TRP A 34 -16.32 -21.09 11.69
C TRP A 34 -16.08 -22.60 11.74
N THR A 35 -15.06 -23.12 11.03
CA THR A 35 -14.63 -24.52 11.17
C THR A 35 -13.79 -24.78 12.43
N ARG A 36 -13.43 -23.74 13.19
CA ARG A 36 -12.58 -23.86 14.39
C ARG A 36 -13.43 -23.94 15.66
N PRO A 37 -13.08 -24.84 16.59
CA PRO A 37 -13.71 -24.87 17.89
C PRO A 37 -13.41 -23.56 18.65
N PRO A 38 -14.35 -23.09 19.49
CA PRO A 38 -14.10 -21.95 20.37
C PRO A 38 -12.90 -22.27 21.26
N THR A 39 -11.85 -21.45 21.15
CA THR A 39 -10.61 -21.65 21.90
C THR A 39 -10.78 -21.16 23.33
N THR A 40 -10.35 -21.95 24.31
CA THR A 40 -10.45 -21.61 25.74
C THR A 40 -9.26 -20.83 26.28
N SER A 41 -8.18 -20.66 25.51
CA SER A 41 -6.99 -19.93 25.96
C SER A 41 -7.04 -18.45 25.52
N PRO A 42 -6.82 -17.49 26.44
CA PRO A 42 -6.88 -16.05 26.14
C PRO A 42 -5.82 -15.57 25.14
N GLU A 43 -4.69 -16.28 25.03
CA GLU A 43 -3.64 -15.95 24.06
C GLU A 43 -4.05 -16.33 22.63
N SER A 44 -4.73 -17.47 22.46
CA SER A 44 -5.25 -17.90 21.16
C SER A 44 -6.41 -17.04 20.65
N SER A 45 -7.27 -16.54 21.55
CA SER A 45 -8.36 -15.61 21.19
C SER A 45 -7.81 -14.25 20.76
N THR A 46 -6.80 -13.74 21.47
CA THR A 46 -6.12 -12.48 21.13
C THR A 46 -5.39 -12.56 19.79
N PHE A 47 -4.68 -13.67 19.53
CA PHE A 47 -4.06 -13.90 18.22
C PHE A 47 -5.10 -14.00 17.09
N ALA A 48 -6.23 -14.66 17.34
CA ALA A 48 -7.34 -14.73 16.39
C ALA A 48 -7.86 -13.35 15.99
N ALA A 49 -8.17 -12.55 17.00
CA ALA A 49 -8.68 -11.19 16.83
C ALA A 49 -7.66 -10.32 16.08
N ASN A 50 -6.36 -10.45 16.37
CA ASN A 50 -5.30 -9.71 15.69
C ASN A 50 -5.14 -10.13 14.22
N VAL A 51 -5.05 -11.43 13.94
CA VAL A 51 -4.96 -11.93 12.56
C VAL A 51 -6.19 -11.52 11.75
N PHE A 52 -7.36 -11.51 12.38
CA PHE A 52 -8.61 -11.06 11.77
C PHE A 52 -8.59 -9.55 11.51
N PHE A 53 -8.21 -8.74 12.51
CA PHE A 53 -8.09 -7.29 12.34
C PHE A 53 -7.15 -6.96 11.18
N PHE A 54 -5.95 -7.57 11.13
CA PHE A 54 -4.99 -7.34 10.05
C PHE A 54 -5.46 -7.90 8.70
N GLY A 55 -6.22 -9.00 8.68
CA GLY A 55 -6.81 -9.57 7.46
C GLY A 55 -7.93 -8.70 6.87
N PHE A 56 -8.72 -8.05 7.73
CA PHE A 56 -9.88 -7.23 7.34
C PHE A 56 -9.52 -5.75 7.20
N PHE A 57 -8.40 -5.32 7.77
CA PHE A 57 -7.91 -3.94 7.71
C PHE A 57 -7.84 -3.37 6.28
N PRO A 58 -7.34 -4.09 5.26
CA PRO A 58 -7.36 -3.59 3.89
C PRO A 58 -8.78 -3.31 3.36
N ALA A 59 -9.76 -4.16 3.70
CA ALA A 59 -11.15 -3.99 3.28
C ALA A 59 -11.83 -2.82 4.03
N LEU A 60 -11.49 -2.62 5.31
CA LEU A 60 -11.93 -1.49 6.11
C LEU A 60 -11.34 -0.17 5.57
N MET A 61 -10.02 -0.12 5.34
CA MET A 61 -9.34 1.04 4.77
C MET A 61 -9.84 1.38 3.37
N TRP A 62 -10.09 0.36 2.53
CA TRP A 62 -10.72 0.57 1.23
C TRP A 62 -12.10 1.21 1.37
N GLY A 63 -12.92 0.77 2.35
CA GLY A 63 -14.24 1.33 2.64
C GLY A 63 -14.25 2.84 2.91
N ILE A 64 -13.17 3.39 3.48
CA ILE A 64 -13.01 4.83 3.72
C ILE A 64 -12.99 5.63 2.41
N PHE A 65 -12.35 5.11 1.36
CA PHE A 65 -12.18 5.78 0.07
C PHE A 65 -13.16 5.30 -1.02
N ALA A 66 -13.74 4.12 -0.84
CA ALA A 66 -14.66 3.49 -1.79
C ALA A 66 -16.08 4.07 -1.73
N PHE A 67 -16.98 3.53 -2.57
CA PHE A 67 -18.40 3.89 -2.59
C PHE A 67 -18.67 5.40 -2.75
N ASP A 68 -17.84 6.06 -3.56
CA ASP A 68 -17.94 7.49 -3.79
C ASP A 68 -17.96 7.82 -5.29
N PHE A 69 -18.49 8.98 -5.63
CA PHE A 69 -18.49 9.55 -6.97
C PHE A 69 -17.28 10.46 -7.22
N VAL A 70 -16.27 10.38 -6.35
CA VAL A 70 -15.04 11.17 -6.42
C VAL A 70 -14.09 10.63 -7.48
N TYR A 71 -13.42 11.54 -8.18
CA TYR A 71 -12.22 11.25 -8.97
C TYR A 71 -10.98 11.53 -8.10
N TRP A 72 -10.50 10.50 -7.40
CA TRP A 72 -9.37 10.57 -6.46
C TRP A 72 -8.06 11.05 -7.11
N ASN A 73 -8.00 10.98 -8.42
CA ASN A 73 -6.88 11.32 -9.28
C ASN A 73 -6.65 12.84 -9.42
N ASN A 74 -7.59 13.69 -8.97
CA ASN A 74 -7.49 15.14 -9.12
C ASN A 74 -7.88 15.91 -7.84
N LEU A 75 -7.45 15.40 -6.68
CA LEU A 75 -7.72 16.06 -5.38
C LEU A 75 -6.97 17.38 -5.20
N GLU A 76 -5.97 17.69 -6.02
CA GLU A 76 -5.26 18.98 -6.00
C GLU A 76 -6.03 20.11 -6.69
N SER A 77 -7.00 19.77 -7.53
CA SER A 77 -7.72 20.77 -8.30
C SER A 77 -8.61 21.57 -7.36
N PRO A 78 -8.71 22.90 -7.53
CA PRO A 78 -9.69 23.72 -6.81
C PRO A 78 -11.13 23.28 -7.09
N GLU A 79 -11.34 22.52 -8.15
CA GLU A 79 -12.60 21.95 -8.54
C GLU A 79 -13.07 20.90 -7.55
N THR A 80 -14.39 20.70 -7.45
CA THR A 80 -14.96 19.58 -6.72
C THR A 80 -14.41 18.24 -7.22
N GLY A 81 -14.06 17.35 -6.29
CA GLY A 81 -13.69 15.98 -6.64
C GLY A 81 -14.88 15.14 -7.12
N TYR A 82 -16.12 15.59 -6.87
CA TYR A 82 -17.34 14.90 -7.25
C TYR A 82 -17.56 14.90 -8.76
N SER A 83 -18.23 13.87 -9.29
CA SER A 83 -18.55 13.78 -10.72
C SER A 83 -19.38 14.98 -11.20
N ARG A 84 -18.79 15.81 -12.08
CA ARG A 84 -19.45 16.98 -12.67
C ARG A 84 -20.72 16.62 -13.43
N TRP A 85 -20.73 15.46 -14.08
CA TRP A 85 -21.90 14.95 -14.79
C TRP A 85 -23.07 14.73 -13.82
N LEU A 86 -22.83 14.10 -12.67
CA LEU A 86 -23.87 13.89 -11.64
C LEU A 86 -24.33 15.21 -11.01
N LEU A 87 -23.43 16.17 -10.81
CA LEU A 87 -23.80 17.48 -10.25
C LEU A 87 -24.77 18.25 -11.15
N ARG A 88 -24.64 18.10 -12.48
CA ARG A 88 -25.50 18.74 -13.49
C ARG A 88 -26.82 18.02 -13.74
N MET A 89 -26.93 16.75 -13.33
CA MET A 89 -28.17 16.01 -13.48
C MET A 89 -29.27 16.57 -12.57
N PRO A 90 -30.56 16.54 -12.99
CA PRO A 90 -31.70 17.04 -12.22
C PRO A 90 -32.09 16.10 -11.05
N ILE A 91 -31.10 15.52 -10.37
CA ILE A 91 -31.28 14.68 -9.18
C ILE A 91 -31.25 15.58 -7.95
N SER A 92 -32.04 15.35 -6.90
CA SER A 92 -31.97 16.18 -5.69
C SER A 92 -30.62 16.02 -4.96
N THR A 93 -30.09 17.12 -4.41
CA THR A 93 -28.74 17.16 -3.82
C THR A 93 -28.58 16.21 -2.64
N TRP A 94 -29.65 16.04 -1.86
CA TRP A 94 -29.65 15.14 -0.71
C TRP A 94 -29.49 13.67 -1.14
N LYS A 95 -30.02 13.26 -2.32
CA LYS A 95 -29.87 11.91 -2.86
C LYS A 95 -28.43 11.62 -3.28
N LEU A 96 -27.76 12.63 -3.83
CA LEU A 96 -26.35 12.56 -4.20
C LEU A 96 -25.45 12.36 -2.98
N ALA A 97 -25.76 12.98 -1.83
CA ALA A 97 -25.03 12.75 -0.58
C ALA A 97 -25.38 11.39 0.05
N ILE A 98 -26.66 11.08 0.23
CA ILE A 98 -27.08 9.97 1.09
C ILE A 98 -26.66 8.60 0.54
N VAL A 99 -26.63 8.42 -0.78
CA VAL A 99 -26.35 7.10 -1.39
C VAL A 99 -24.91 6.63 -1.10
N PRO A 100 -23.86 7.44 -1.35
CA PRO A 100 -22.50 7.15 -0.90
C PRO A 100 -22.38 6.91 0.60
N LEU A 101 -23.02 7.77 1.42
CA LEU A 101 -22.95 7.67 2.87
C LEU A 101 -23.54 6.35 3.37
N LEU A 102 -24.73 5.98 2.90
CA LEU A 102 -25.37 4.71 3.26
C LEU A 102 -24.57 3.49 2.80
N MET A 103 -23.99 3.52 1.60
CA MET A 103 -23.16 2.42 1.12
C MET A 103 -21.90 2.24 1.96
N LYS A 104 -21.23 3.34 2.34
CA LYS A 104 -20.08 3.31 3.25
C LYS A 104 -20.45 2.77 4.63
N THR A 105 -21.54 3.26 5.23
CA THR A 105 -22.00 2.75 6.52
C THR A 105 -22.36 1.29 6.43
N ALA A 106 -23.13 0.87 5.41
CA ALA A 106 -23.49 -0.53 5.23
C ALA A 106 -22.26 -1.44 5.10
N TRP A 107 -21.24 -1.00 4.36
CA TRP A 107 -19.98 -1.74 4.21
C TRP A 107 -19.20 -1.85 5.53
N VAL A 108 -19.00 -0.72 6.23
CA VAL A 108 -18.30 -0.67 7.52
C VAL A 108 -19.05 -1.49 8.58
N THR A 109 -20.37 -1.34 8.66
CA THR A 109 -21.22 -2.12 9.56
C THR A 109 -21.14 -3.61 9.25
N LEU A 110 -21.23 -4.02 7.98
CA LEU A 110 -21.10 -5.43 7.59
C LEU A 110 -19.74 -5.99 8.04
N LEU A 111 -18.65 -5.29 7.72
CA LEU A 111 -17.30 -5.70 8.09
C LEU A 111 -17.12 -5.79 9.61
N TRP A 112 -17.58 -4.79 10.36
CA TRP A 112 -17.41 -4.78 11.81
C TRP A 112 -18.32 -5.78 12.51
N CYS A 113 -19.54 -6.00 12.02
CA CYS A 113 -20.41 -7.06 12.52
C CYS A 113 -19.79 -8.44 12.29
N CYS A 114 -19.16 -8.68 11.13
CA CYS A 114 -18.35 -9.87 10.88
C CYS A 114 -17.27 -10.03 11.97
N ILE A 115 -16.42 -9.00 12.16
CA ILE A 115 -15.40 -8.96 13.24
C ILE A 115 -16.01 -9.30 14.60
N ALA A 116 -17.10 -8.64 14.98
CA ALA A 116 -17.72 -8.80 16.29
C ALA A 116 -18.30 -10.21 16.50
N ILE A 117 -18.98 -10.76 15.49
CA ILE A 117 -19.52 -12.12 15.53
C ILE A 117 -18.38 -13.14 15.68
N THR A 118 -17.30 -12.97 14.93
CA THR A 118 -16.13 -13.85 15.04
C THR A 118 -15.47 -13.72 16.41
N CYS A 119 -15.27 -12.51 16.94
CA CYS A 119 -14.73 -12.32 18.28
C CYS A 119 -15.60 -13.00 19.34
N TRP A 120 -16.93 -12.86 19.26
CA TRP A 120 -17.86 -13.54 20.16
C TRP A 120 -17.78 -15.07 20.07
N HIS A 121 -17.58 -15.62 18.87
CA HIS A 121 -17.34 -17.06 18.69
C HIS A 121 -16.08 -17.54 19.44
N PHE A 122 -15.06 -16.69 19.55
CA PHE A 122 -13.84 -16.97 20.32
C PHE A 122 -13.88 -16.49 21.78
N GLY A 123 -15.05 -16.09 22.30
CA GLY A 123 -15.22 -15.67 23.69
C GLY A 123 -14.77 -14.24 23.99
N GLU A 124 -14.41 -13.46 22.98
CA GLU A 124 -14.00 -12.05 23.11
C GLU A 124 -15.17 -11.11 22.80
N SER A 125 -15.38 -10.10 23.63
CA SER A 125 -16.35 -9.05 23.36
C SER A 125 -15.64 -7.80 22.82
N VAL A 126 -16.04 -7.35 21.65
CA VAL A 126 -15.57 -6.08 21.07
C VAL A 126 -16.70 -5.05 21.02
N PRO A 127 -16.41 -3.75 21.23
CA PRO A 127 -17.42 -2.71 21.06
C PRO A 127 -17.89 -2.67 19.60
N ILE A 128 -19.21 -2.58 19.39
CA ILE A 128 -19.79 -2.58 18.04
C ILE A 128 -20.00 -1.16 17.53
N VAL A 129 -20.55 -0.28 18.37
CA VAL A 129 -21.09 1.00 17.92
C VAL A 129 -19.99 2.01 17.61
N ILE A 130 -19.04 2.22 18.54
CA ILE A 130 -17.92 3.16 18.39
C ILE A 130 -17.13 2.97 17.09
N PRO A 131 -16.61 1.77 16.77
CA PRO A 131 -15.82 1.57 15.55
C PRO A 131 -16.63 1.77 14.27
N ILE A 132 -17.92 1.38 14.26
CA ILE A 132 -18.80 1.64 13.12
C ILE A 132 -18.97 3.14 12.91
N LEU A 133 -19.25 3.89 13.98
CA LEU A 133 -19.41 5.35 13.93
C LEU A 133 -18.10 6.02 13.50
N SER A 134 -16.97 5.68 14.12
CA SER A 134 -15.66 6.26 13.85
C SER A 134 -15.21 6.03 12.39
N MET A 135 -15.29 4.81 11.88
CA MET A 135 -14.89 4.52 10.48
C MET A 135 -15.83 5.14 9.47
N ALA A 136 -17.15 5.04 9.70
CA ALA A 136 -18.12 5.65 8.80
C ALA A 136 -17.95 7.17 8.78
N ALA A 137 -17.83 7.81 9.95
CA ALA A 137 -17.58 9.24 10.08
C ALA A 137 -16.28 9.66 9.38
N THR A 138 -15.20 8.90 9.54
CA THR A 138 -13.93 9.15 8.84
C THR A 138 -14.13 9.10 7.32
N GLY A 139 -14.80 8.06 6.81
CA GLY A 139 -15.15 7.94 5.39
C GLY A 139 -16.03 9.10 4.89
N PHE A 140 -16.93 9.60 5.73
CA PHE A 140 -17.81 10.73 5.42
C PHE A 140 -17.04 12.04 5.35
N TRP A 141 -16.15 12.30 6.30
CA TRP A 141 -15.28 13.46 6.28
C TRP A 141 -14.36 13.46 5.06
N VAL A 142 -13.73 12.32 4.76
CA VAL A 142 -12.88 12.15 3.58
C VAL A 142 -13.66 12.46 2.30
N SER A 143 -14.88 11.92 2.17
CA SER A 143 -15.79 12.23 1.05
C SER A 143 -16.17 13.70 1.00
N ALA A 144 -16.70 14.26 2.08
CA ALA A 144 -17.18 15.64 2.13
C ALA A 144 -16.07 16.66 1.82
N ILE A 145 -14.85 16.42 2.33
CA ILE A 145 -13.67 17.20 1.99
C ILE A 145 -13.34 17.06 0.49
N ALA A 146 -13.41 15.86 -0.08
CA ALA A 146 -13.20 15.66 -1.51
C ALA A 146 -14.29 16.35 -2.37
N TRP A 147 -15.55 16.34 -1.93
CA TRP A 147 -16.68 16.93 -2.64
C TRP A 147 -16.65 18.45 -2.62
N ARG A 148 -16.11 19.04 -1.55
CA ARG A 148 -16.04 20.49 -1.42
C ARG A 148 -15.11 21.09 -2.48
N PRO A 149 -15.57 22.06 -3.28
CA PRO A 149 -14.66 22.88 -4.06
C PRO A 149 -13.87 23.80 -3.13
N PHE A 150 -12.57 23.95 -3.38
CA PHE A 150 -11.72 24.85 -2.60
C PHE A 150 -11.19 25.95 -3.50
N ARG A 151 -11.12 27.17 -2.98
CA ARG A 151 -10.49 28.28 -3.71
C ARG A 151 -9.01 28.05 -3.98
N VAL A 152 -8.34 27.24 -3.15
CA VAL A 152 -6.98 26.78 -3.38
C VAL A 152 -6.93 25.29 -3.03
N GLY A 153 -6.58 24.44 -4.00
CA GLY A 153 -6.67 22.99 -3.84
C GLY A 153 -5.85 22.41 -2.69
N TRP A 154 -4.76 23.08 -2.27
CA TRP A 154 -3.99 22.63 -1.11
C TRP A 154 -4.78 22.61 0.22
N HIS A 155 -5.83 23.41 0.35
CA HIS A 155 -6.68 23.39 1.54
C HIS A 155 -7.40 22.05 1.72
N ARG A 156 -7.69 21.34 0.61
CA ARG A 156 -8.25 19.99 0.68
C ARG A 156 -7.28 19.05 1.39
N PHE A 157 -6.00 19.15 1.05
CA PHE A 157 -4.96 18.35 1.68
C PHE A 157 -4.72 18.75 3.13
N ALA A 158 -4.71 20.04 3.45
CA ALA A 158 -4.62 20.50 4.84
C ALA A 158 -5.79 19.96 5.68
N ALA A 159 -7.01 19.97 5.13
CA ALA A 159 -8.17 19.41 5.81
C ALA A 159 -8.05 17.89 6.03
N LEU A 160 -7.56 17.13 5.03
CA LEU A 160 -7.31 15.70 5.19
C LEU A 160 -6.17 15.41 6.19
N ALA A 161 -5.12 16.24 6.21
CA ALA A 161 -4.01 16.11 7.15
C ALA A 161 -4.43 16.41 8.60
N VAL A 162 -5.36 17.35 8.81
CA VAL A 162 -5.97 17.61 10.12
C VAL A 162 -6.96 16.51 10.51
N LEU A 163 -7.69 15.95 9.53
CA LEU A 163 -8.61 14.84 9.78
C LEU A 163 -7.87 13.58 10.25
N ALA A 164 -6.68 13.29 9.70
CA ALA A 164 -5.92 12.09 10.02
C ALA A 164 -5.69 11.88 11.54
N PRO A 165 -5.10 12.84 12.30
CA PRO A 165 -4.93 12.67 13.74
C PRO A 165 -6.27 12.57 14.47
N ILE A 166 -7.31 13.31 14.05
CA ILE A 166 -8.66 13.23 14.66
C ILE A 166 -9.24 11.81 14.50
N ALA A 167 -9.18 11.27 13.28
CA ALA A 167 -9.64 9.91 12.97
C ALA A 167 -8.84 8.86 13.75
N VAL A 168 -7.52 9.05 13.89
CA VAL A 168 -6.66 8.16 14.69
C VAL A 168 -7.02 8.23 16.18
N THR A 169 -7.23 9.43 16.74
CA THR A 169 -7.65 9.58 18.14
C THR A 169 -9.03 9.00 18.40
N SER A 170 -9.94 9.15 17.45
CA SER A 170 -11.27 8.53 17.45
C SER A 170 -11.15 7.00 17.48
N PHE A 171 -10.25 6.44 16.65
CA PHE A 171 -9.91 5.02 16.68
C PHE A 171 -9.24 4.57 17.98
N ALA A 172 -8.35 5.38 18.56
CA ALA A 172 -7.66 5.06 19.80
C ALA A 172 -8.64 4.99 21.00
N GLY A 173 -9.75 5.74 20.94
CA GLY A 173 -10.85 5.63 21.91
C GLY A 173 -11.39 4.22 22.08
N LEU A 174 -11.33 3.39 21.02
CA LEU A 174 -11.70 1.97 21.05
C LEU A 174 -10.75 1.14 21.94
N GLY A 175 -9.45 1.39 21.83
CA GLY A 175 -8.44 0.72 22.66
C GLY A 175 -8.58 1.10 24.13
N VAL A 176 -8.98 2.34 24.41
CA VAL A 176 -9.21 2.83 25.77
C VAL A 176 -10.45 2.18 26.41
N GLU A 177 -11.56 2.03 25.67
CA GLU A 177 -12.76 1.30 26.14
C GLU A 177 -12.43 -0.18 26.43
N ALA A 178 -11.64 -0.82 25.56
CA ALA A 178 -11.30 -2.24 25.68
C ALA A 178 -10.25 -2.54 26.77
N ALA A 179 -9.26 -1.67 26.96
CA ALA A 179 -8.10 -1.97 27.83
C ALA A 179 -8.30 -1.59 29.31
N SER A 180 -9.32 -0.81 29.65
CA SER A 180 -9.45 -0.21 30.99
C SER A 180 -10.84 -0.39 31.59
N PRO A 181 -11.17 -1.57 32.15
CA PRO A 181 -12.43 -1.80 32.88
C PRO A 181 -12.57 -0.92 34.14
N ARG A 182 -11.51 -0.21 34.53
CA ARG A 182 -11.47 0.73 35.67
C ARG A 182 -11.83 2.17 35.29
N LEU A 183 -12.02 2.49 34.00
CA LEU A 183 -12.48 3.81 33.60
C LEU A 183 -13.89 4.03 34.13
N SER A 184 -14.14 5.23 34.65
CA SER A 184 -15.49 5.58 35.09
C SER A 184 -16.43 5.52 33.89
N ALA A 185 -17.66 5.03 34.10
CA ALA A 185 -18.71 5.01 33.09
C ALA A 185 -18.93 6.39 32.43
N ALA A 186 -18.57 7.47 33.14
CA ALA A 186 -18.55 8.82 32.62
C ALA A 186 -17.57 9.01 31.45
N ILE A 187 -16.33 8.51 31.52
CA ILE A 187 -15.34 8.66 30.45
C ILE A 187 -15.77 7.87 29.21
N ILE A 188 -16.26 6.64 29.40
CA ILE A 188 -16.84 5.83 28.32
C ILE A 188 -18.02 6.58 27.68
N GLY A 189 -18.94 7.12 28.49
CA GLY A 189 -20.05 7.94 28.00
C GLY A 189 -19.60 9.15 27.17
N TRP A 190 -18.53 9.84 27.57
CA TRP A 190 -17.94 10.94 26.80
C TRP A 190 -17.37 10.50 25.46
N ILE A 191 -16.78 9.30 25.38
CA ILE A 191 -16.31 8.73 24.09
C ILE A 191 -17.50 8.50 23.15
N TYR A 192 -18.59 7.88 23.61
CA TYR A 192 -19.80 7.68 22.81
C TYR A 192 -20.39 9.00 22.30
N VAL A 193 -20.47 10.01 23.18
CA VAL A 193 -20.95 11.34 22.79
C VAL A 193 -20.01 11.99 21.76
N GLY A 194 -18.70 11.91 21.98
CA GLY A 194 -17.69 12.44 21.05
C GLY A 194 -17.81 11.81 19.65
N GLU A 195 -17.95 10.49 19.58
CA GLU A 195 -18.12 9.75 18.32
C GLU A 195 -19.45 10.07 17.62
N ALA A 196 -20.55 10.16 18.38
CA ALA A 196 -21.84 10.56 17.84
C ALA A 196 -21.79 11.99 17.26
N VAL A 197 -21.15 12.92 17.96
CA VAL A 197 -20.92 14.30 17.48
C VAL A 197 -20.04 14.30 16.23
N PHE A 198 -18.95 13.54 16.22
CA PHE A 198 -18.05 13.42 15.06
C PHE A 198 -18.79 12.88 13.82
N PHE A 199 -19.63 11.85 14.00
CA PHE A 199 -20.46 11.27 12.95
C PHE A 199 -21.53 12.25 12.43
N VAL A 200 -22.32 12.85 13.31
CA VAL A 200 -23.38 13.80 12.93
C VAL A 200 -22.78 15.02 12.24
N ALA A 201 -21.65 15.54 12.73
CA ALA A 201 -20.92 16.63 12.10
C ALA A 201 -20.43 16.24 10.69
N ALA A 202 -19.92 15.02 10.50
CA ALA A 202 -19.50 14.52 9.19
C ALA A 202 -20.67 14.47 8.20
N VAL A 203 -21.82 13.95 8.63
CA VAL A 203 -23.05 13.89 7.82
C VAL A 203 -23.52 15.31 7.46
N ALA A 204 -23.66 16.19 8.45
CA ALA A 204 -24.08 17.57 8.23
C ALA A 204 -23.14 18.30 7.26
N PHE A 205 -21.82 18.11 7.43
CA PHE A 205 -20.82 18.67 6.53
C PHE A 205 -20.95 18.11 5.11
N ALA A 206 -21.14 16.80 4.95
CA ALA A 206 -21.37 16.16 3.65
C ALA A 206 -22.60 16.75 2.94
N PHE A 207 -23.73 16.90 3.62
CA PHE A 207 -24.94 17.52 3.07
C PHE A 207 -24.77 19.00 2.73
N HIS A 208 -23.95 19.74 3.48
CA HIS A 208 -23.68 21.14 3.20
C HIS A 208 -22.73 21.35 2.01
N THR A 209 -21.79 20.43 1.78
CA THR A 209 -20.76 20.58 0.72
C THR A 209 -21.31 20.43 -0.70
N LEU A 210 -22.31 19.57 -0.92
CA LEU A 210 -22.85 19.34 -2.26
C LEU A 210 -23.65 20.52 -2.85
N PRO A 211 -24.52 21.22 -2.10
CA PRO A 211 -25.13 22.46 -2.57
C PRO A 211 -24.08 23.49 -2.99
N VAL A 212 -23.00 23.62 -2.21
CA VAL A 212 -21.87 24.50 -2.53
C VAL A 212 -21.19 24.04 -3.83
N ALA A 213 -20.96 22.73 -4.01
CA ALA A 213 -20.40 22.20 -5.25
C ALA A 213 -21.30 22.47 -6.48
N ARG A 214 -22.63 22.36 -6.33
CA ARG A 214 -23.61 22.61 -7.40
C ARG A 214 -23.79 24.08 -7.75
N SER A 215 -23.71 24.97 -6.77
CA SER A 215 -23.86 26.42 -6.98
C SER A 215 -22.77 27.02 -7.88
N ASN A 216 -21.68 26.30 -8.10
CA ASN A 216 -20.64 26.69 -9.04
C ASN A 216 -20.91 26.00 -10.40
N VAL A 217 -21.19 26.79 -11.44
CA VAL A 217 -21.69 26.34 -12.78
C VAL A 217 -20.86 25.23 -13.44
N ALA A 218 -19.57 25.10 -13.10
CA ALA A 218 -18.70 24.01 -13.56
C ALA A 218 -18.15 23.11 -12.44
N GLY A 219 -18.64 23.24 -11.20
CA GLY A 219 -18.04 22.65 -10.00
C GLY A 219 -16.73 23.31 -9.60
N THR A 220 -16.45 24.51 -10.14
CA THR A 220 -15.19 25.22 -10.03
C THR A 220 -15.42 26.53 -9.27
N MET A 221 -14.76 26.72 -8.12
CA MET A 221 -14.65 28.06 -7.54
C MET A 221 -13.55 28.84 -8.28
N PRO A 222 -13.73 30.12 -8.61
CA PRO A 222 -12.65 30.93 -9.17
C PRO A 222 -11.48 30.90 -8.19
N ALA A 223 -10.36 30.32 -8.63
CA ALA A 223 -9.22 30.10 -7.76
C ALA A 223 -8.67 31.45 -7.30
N LYS A 224 -8.68 31.71 -5.98
CA LYS A 224 -7.89 32.82 -5.44
C LYS A 224 -6.44 32.39 -5.61
N ALA A 225 -5.71 33.04 -6.51
CA ALA A 225 -4.29 32.81 -6.69
C ALA A 225 -3.58 33.18 -5.37
N SER A 226 -3.37 32.21 -4.48
CA SER A 226 -2.39 32.39 -3.41
C SER A 226 -1.02 32.42 -4.10
N PRO A 227 -0.24 33.50 -3.96
CA PRO A 227 0.99 33.64 -4.73
C PRO A 227 2.00 32.55 -4.39
N VAL A 228 2.03 32.08 -3.13
CA VAL A 228 2.99 31.06 -2.66
C VAL A 228 2.60 29.66 -3.14
N GLY A 229 1.36 29.25 -2.92
CA GLY A 229 0.90 27.91 -3.34
C GLY A 229 0.85 27.77 -4.85
N LYS A 230 0.39 28.82 -5.55
CA LYS A 230 0.39 28.86 -7.01
C LYS A 230 1.82 28.78 -7.55
N ARG A 231 2.80 29.51 -6.99
CA ARG A 231 4.22 29.41 -7.42
C ARG A 231 4.82 28.03 -7.16
N PHE A 232 4.54 27.40 -6.03
CA PHE A 232 5.05 26.06 -5.72
C PHE A 232 4.51 25.00 -6.70
N TRP A 233 3.19 24.98 -6.90
CA TRP A 233 2.56 24.04 -7.82
C TRP A 233 2.87 24.37 -9.28
N GLN A 234 2.87 25.64 -9.67
CA GLN A 234 3.36 26.05 -10.99
C GLN A 234 4.82 25.72 -11.20
N TRP A 235 5.67 25.74 -10.18
CA TRP A 235 7.06 25.28 -10.31
C TRP A 235 7.15 23.76 -10.49
N LEU A 236 6.25 23.00 -9.85
CA LEU A 236 6.10 21.56 -10.08
C LEU A 236 5.52 21.23 -11.47
N ASP A 237 4.61 22.07 -11.96
CA ASP A 237 3.84 21.89 -13.21
C ASP A 237 4.40 22.70 -14.40
N ARG A 238 5.49 23.46 -14.22
CA ARG A 238 5.99 24.58 -15.05
C ARG A 238 6.25 24.28 -16.52
N ASP A 239 6.17 23.02 -16.93
CA ASP A 239 6.59 22.56 -18.26
C ASP A 239 5.43 22.01 -19.12
N HIS A 240 4.18 22.08 -18.66
CA HIS A 240 3.02 21.89 -19.56
C HIS A 240 2.64 23.18 -20.31
N ASP A 241 3.20 24.32 -19.89
CA ASP A 241 3.14 25.56 -20.65
C ASP A 241 4.20 25.46 -21.77
N GLY A 242 3.75 25.49 -23.04
CA GLY A 242 4.45 25.04 -24.25
C GLY A 242 5.78 25.72 -24.66
N THR A 243 6.54 26.27 -23.72
CA THR A 243 7.87 26.89 -23.93
C THR A 243 8.98 26.06 -23.26
N CYS A 244 9.02 24.75 -23.54
CA CYS A 244 10.12 23.92 -23.05
C CYS A 244 11.38 24.18 -23.88
N SER A 245 12.48 24.58 -23.23
CA SER A 245 13.78 24.72 -23.88
C SER A 245 14.22 23.37 -24.44
N VAL A 246 14.67 23.34 -25.70
CA VAL A 246 15.20 22.11 -26.33
C VAL A 246 16.40 21.63 -25.52
N HIS A 247 16.29 20.46 -24.90
CA HIS A 247 17.37 19.81 -24.18
C HIS A 247 18.02 18.75 -25.06
N HIS A 248 19.29 18.93 -25.36
CA HIS A 248 20.10 17.92 -26.05
C HIS A 248 20.59 16.88 -25.06
N HIS A 249 20.39 15.61 -25.40
CA HIS A 249 20.85 14.47 -24.61
C HIS A 249 21.74 13.57 -25.47
N ASN A 250 22.81 13.04 -24.88
CA ASN A 250 23.80 12.21 -25.60
C ASN A 250 23.27 10.82 -25.95
N THR A 251 22.20 10.35 -25.29
CA THR A 251 21.59 9.04 -25.56
C THR A 251 20.07 9.12 -25.50
N GLU A 252 19.40 8.31 -26.31
CA GLU A 252 17.94 8.13 -26.30
C GLU A 252 17.43 7.74 -24.90
N SER A 253 18.15 6.85 -24.23
CA SER A 253 17.80 6.38 -22.87
C SER A 253 17.81 7.52 -21.84
N SER A 254 18.74 8.47 -21.98
CA SER A 254 18.82 9.63 -21.10
C SER A 254 17.71 10.63 -21.38
N ALA A 255 17.36 10.85 -22.66
CA ALA A 255 16.25 11.71 -23.04
C ALA A 255 14.92 11.16 -22.50
N LEU A 256 14.68 9.86 -22.66
CA LEU A 256 13.48 9.21 -22.16
C LEU A 256 13.41 9.20 -20.63
N SER A 257 14.53 8.92 -19.95
CA SER A 257 14.61 9.01 -18.48
C SER A 257 14.34 10.43 -17.98
N TRP A 258 14.92 11.46 -18.62
CA TRP A 258 14.69 12.86 -18.26
C TRP A 258 13.22 13.22 -18.42
N HIS A 259 12.64 12.86 -19.56
CA HIS A 259 11.23 13.09 -19.86
C HIS A 259 10.31 12.43 -18.82
N ASP A 260 10.49 11.13 -18.54
CA ASP A 260 9.62 10.38 -17.61
C ASP A 260 9.80 10.86 -16.16
N GLN A 261 11.02 11.24 -15.75
CA GLN A 261 11.26 11.86 -14.44
C GLN A 261 10.58 13.23 -14.31
N ARG A 262 10.59 14.03 -15.38
CA ARG A 262 9.98 15.36 -15.37
C ARG A 262 8.45 15.28 -15.34
N ARG A 263 7.87 14.43 -16.18
CA ARG A 263 6.42 14.17 -16.24
C ARG A 263 5.86 13.64 -14.91
N SER A 264 6.63 12.80 -14.22
CA SER A 264 6.21 12.18 -12.95
C SER A 264 6.49 13.02 -11.70
N ARG A 265 7.22 14.13 -11.84
CA ARG A 265 7.61 15.00 -10.73
C ARG A 265 6.42 15.49 -9.86
N PRO A 266 5.34 16.07 -10.43
CA PRO A 266 4.21 16.50 -9.60
C PRO A 266 3.59 15.34 -8.84
N TYR A 267 3.41 14.19 -9.50
CA TYR A 267 2.88 12.99 -8.86
C TYR A 267 3.77 12.48 -7.73
N ARG A 268 5.10 12.41 -7.93
CA ARG A 268 6.05 12.00 -6.89
C ARG A 268 6.02 12.94 -5.67
N ALA A 269 6.01 14.25 -5.91
CA ALA A 269 5.93 15.23 -4.84
C ALA A 269 4.61 15.09 -4.03
N ARG A 270 3.49 14.88 -4.72
CA ARG A 270 2.18 14.65 -4.09
C ARG A 270 2.17 13.35 -3.30
N MET A 271 2.74 12.28 -3.85
CA MET A 271 2.85 10.98 -3.20
C MET A 271 3.65 11.08 -1.89
N LEU A 272 4.80 11.78 -1.94
CA LEU A 272 5.63 12.05 -0.76
C LEU A 272 4.86 12.86 0.29
N LEU A 273 4.23 13.97 -0.10
CA LEU A 273 3.56 14.87 0.83
C LEU A 273 2.27 14.30 1.43
N PHE A 274 1.51 13.50 0.68
CA PHE A 274 0.15 13.12 1.07
C PHE A 274 0.00 11.67 1.48
N ILE A 275 0.95 10.81 1.12
CA ILE A 275 0.88 9.39 1.47
C ILE A 275 2.08 9.04 2.35
N VAL A 276 3.31 9.32 1.90
CA VAL A 276 4.50 8.95 2.67
C VAL A 276 4.61 9.75 3.96
N LEU A 277 4.48 11.08 3.93
CA LEU A 277 4.64 11.93 5.11
C LEU A 277 3.60 11.65 6.21
N PRO A 278 2.28 11.54 5.92
CA PRO A 278 1.30 11.19 6.97
C PRO A 278 1.53 9.79 7.53
N THR A 279 1.87 8.81 6.68
CA THR A 279 2.21 7.44 7.12
C THR A 279 3.45 7.45 8.01
N PHE A 280 4.47 8.22 7.64
CA PHE A 280 5.69 8.43 8.42
C PHE A 280 5.39 9.02 9.79
N LEU A 281 4.59 10.09 9.84
CA LEU A 281 4.18 10.72 11.10
C LEU A 281 3.34 9.77 11.96
N PHE A 282 2.40 9.04 11.36
CA PHE A 282 1.60 8.04 12.05
C PHE A 282 2.47 6.95 12.68
N LEU A 283 3.43 6.40 11.93
CA LEU A 283 4.35 5.37 12.42
C LEU A 283 5.29 5.89 13.52
N LEU A 284 5.68 7.17 13.49
CA LEU A 284 6.49 7.78 14.55
C LEU A 284 5.72 7.90 15.87
N MET A 285 4.40 8.02 15.82
CA MET A 285 3.55 8.19 17.01
C MET A 285 3.11 6.86 17.63
N MET A 286 3.44 5.72 17.02
CA MET A 286 3.04 4.39 17.49
C MET A 286 4.12 3.76 18.38
N GLU A 287 3.76 3.38 19.60
CA GLU A 287 4.61 2.62 20.52
C GLU A 287 4.50 1.12 20.22
N TRP A 288 5.23 0.66 19.20
CA TRP A 288 5.25 -0.75 18.79
C TRP A 288 6.60 -1.39 19.10
N ASP A 289 6.63 -2.72 19.06
CA ASP A 289 7.87 -3.49 19.13
C ASP A 289 8.88 -3.03 18.05
N PRO A 290 10.18 -2.88 18.36
CA PRO A 290 11.18 -2.40 17.41
C PRO A 290 11.21 -3.19 16.10
N VAL A 291 11.02 -4.51 16.14
CA VAL A 291 10.98 -5.36 14.94
C VAL A 291 9.71 -5.08 14.15
N ALA A 292 8.57 -4.94 14.84
CA ALA A 292 7.30 -4.61 14.20
C ALA A 292 7.38 -3.25 13.49
N ILE A 293 7.99 -2.23 14.10
CA ILE A 293 8.19 -0.91 13.48
C ILE A 293 9.15 -0.99 12.30
N LEU A 294 10.28 -1.69 12.45
CA LEU A 294 11.26 -1.88 11.39
C LEU A 294 10.61 -2.55 10.17
N VAL A 295 9.85 -3.62 10.39
CA VAL A 295 9.22 -4.41 9.32
C VAL A 295 8.00 -3.68 8.75
N MET A 296 7.03 -3.31 9.58
CA MET A 296 5.78 -2.69 9.13
C MET A 296 5.99 -1.27 8.63
N GLY A 297 6.85 -0.49 9.27
CA GLY A 297 7.21 0.85 8.82
C GLY A 297 7.93 0.81 7.47
N SER A 298 8.89 -0.09 7.29
CA SER A 298 9.57 -0.26 6.00
C SER A 298 8.62 -0.80 4.92
N ILE A 299 7.71 -1.73 5.25
CA ILE A 299 6.71 -2.25 4.31
C ILE A 299 5.71 -1.16 3.92
N MET A 300 5.21 -0.36 4.87
CA MET A 300 4.28 0.72 4.56
C MET A 300 4.96 1.82 3.73
N ILE A 301 6.15 2.27 4.13
CA ILE A 301 6.90 3.26 3.34
C ILE A 301 7.27 2.68 1.97
N PHE A 302 7.53 1.37 1.87
CA PHE A 302 7.72 0.68 0.60
C PHE A 302 6.45 0.65 -0.26
N VAL A 303 5.29 0.25 0.28
CA VAL A 303 4.01 0.23 -0.45
C VAL A 303 3.68 1.63 -0.96
N CYS A 304 3.97 2.64 -0.13
CA CYS A 304 3.83 4.02 -0.53
C CYS A 304 4.84 4.38 -1.64
N GLY A 305 6.14 4.19 -1.42
CA GLY A 305 7.19 4.50 -2.40
C GLY A 305 7.03 3.77 -3.73
N ASN A 306 6.56 2.53 -3.72
CA ASN A 306 6.27 1.73 -4.91
C ASN A 306 5.07 2.28 -5.69
N SER A 307 4.03 2.73 -4.98
CA SER A 307 2.91 3.45 -5.60
C SER A 307 3.38 4.75 -6.26
N GLY A 308 4.34 5.47 -5.67
CA GLY A 308 4.99 6.63 -6.29
C GLY A 308 5.92 6.31 -7.47
N ALA A 309 6.58 5.15 -7.44
CA ALA A 309 7.43 4.67 -8.52
C ALA A 309 6.60 4.24 -9.76
N HIS A 310 5.42 3.65 -9.54
CA HIS A 310 4.44 3.39 -10.59
C HIS A 310 3.94 4.66 -11.30
N CYS A 311 3.85 5.80 -10.60
CA CYS A 311 3.51 7.09 -11.21
C CYS A 311 4.57 7.59 -12.23
N ILE A 312 5.76 6.99 -12.27
CA ILE A 312 6.80 7.31 -13.29
C ILE A 312 6.47 6.68 -14.63
N VAL A 313 6.04 5.42 -14.60
CA VAL A 313 5.71 4.68 -15.82
C VAL A 313 4.43 5.25 -16.43
N GLU A 314 3.44 5.56 -15.58
CA GLU A 314 2.15 6.13 -16.00
C GLU A 314 1.57 7.12 -14.97
N PRO A 315 1.89 8.41 -15.11
CA PRO A 315 1.25 9.44 -14.29
C PRO A 315 -0.26 9.58 -14.58
N THR A 316 -0.75 9.05 -15.71
CA THR A 316 -2.15 9.18 -16.18
C THR A 316 -2.95 7.87 -16.17
N ALA A 317 -2.42 6.78 -15.60
CA ALA A 317 -3.04 5.43 -15.64
C ALA A 317 -4.50 5.39 -15.18
N HIS A 318 -4.92 6.34 -14.33
CA HIS A 318 -6.25 6.37 -13.73
C HIS A 318 -7.29 7.15 -14.57
N SER A 319 -6.89 7.82 -15.65
CA SER A 319 -7.81 8.58 -16.53
C SER A 319 -7.80 8.12 -17.99
N VAL A 320 -6.77 7.39 -18.45
CA VAL A 320 -6.62 6.97 -19.85
C VAL A 320 -6.41 5.46 -19.92
N THR A 321 -7.05 4.80 -20.90
CA THR A 321 -7.03 3.34 -21.11
C THR A 321 -5.71 2.79 -21.64
N THR A 322 -4.75 3.66 -21.98
CA THR A 322 -3.45 3.32 -22.55
C THR A 322 -2.32 3.67 -21.58
N THR A 323 -1.46 2.70 -21.33
CA THR A 323 -0.35 2.80 -20.39
C THR A 323 0.93 3.33 -21.05
N LEU A 324 1.02 3.23 -22.37
CA LEU A 324 2.08 3.86 -23.17
C LEU A 324 1.52 5.14 -23.81
N PRO A 325 2.19 6.30 -23.65
CA PRO A 325 1.81 7.52 -24.35
C PRO A 325 1.77 7.30 -25.87
N PRO A 326 0.78 7.87 -26.60
CA PRO A 326 0.62 7.63 -28.04
C PRO A 326 1.89 7.90 -28.87
N TYR A 327 2.66 8.93 -28.52
CA TYR A 327 3.91 9.25 -29.21
C TYR A 327 5.03 8.23 -28.94
N LEU A 328 5.07 7.59 -27.76
CA LEU A 328 6.01 6.49 -27.50
C LEU A 328 5.58 5.19 -28.17
N ALA A 329 4.27 4.98 -28.34
CA ALA A 329 3.74 3.87 -29.11
C ALA A 329 4.15 3.97 -30.59
N ALA A 330 4.08 5.18 -31.17
CA ALA A 330 4.49 5.45 -32.55
C ALA A 330 6.00 5.76 -32.73
N SER A 331 6.78 5.83 -31.63
CA SER A 331 8.19 6.22 -31.71
C SER A 331 9.07 5.14 -32.37
N PRO A 332 10.12 5.54 -33.12
CA PRO A 332 11.06 4.60 -33.74
C PRO A 332 12.01 3.93 -32.74
N LEU A 333 11.93 4.27 -31.44
CA LEU A 333 12.77 3.68 -30.40
C LEU A 333 12.58 2.17 -30.32
N ALA A 334 13.62 1.41 -30.05
CA ALA A 334 13.48 -0.02 -29.77
C ALA A 334 12.67 -0.27 -28.49
N SER A 335 11.83 -1.30 -28.47
CA SER A 335 11.06 -1.70 -27.27
C SER A 335 11.98 -2.01 -26.10
N GLU A 336 13.17 -2.54 -26.41
CA GLU A 336 14.26 -2.78 -25.45
C GLU A 336 14.74 -1.48 -24.77
N THR A 337 15.00 -0.42 -25.55
CA THR A 337 15.44 0.88 -25.02
C THR A 337 14.39 1.49 -24.09
N ILE A 338 13.11 1.41 -24.44
CA ILE A 338 12.01 1.88 -23.60
C ILE A 338 11.92 1.07 -22.30
N ALA A 339 11.99 -0.27 -22.39
CA ALA A 339 11.92 -1.14 -21.23
C ALA A 339 13.05 -0.87 -20.23
N TRP A 340 14.31 -0.83 -20.70
CA TRP A 340 15.47 -0.68 -19.82
C TRP A 340 15.61 0.73 -19.23
N SER A 341 15.32 1.78 -20.00
CA SER A 341 15.36 3.16 -19.49
C SER A 341 14.32 3.39 -18.39
N ARG A 342 13.12 2.85 -18.56
CA ARG A 342 12.06 2.89 -17.55
C ARG A 342 12.37 2.01 -16.35
N LEU A 343 12.96 0.82 -16.55
CA LEU A 343 13.44 -0.01 -15.43
C LEU A 343 14.46 0.75 -14.60
N ARG A 344 15.48 1.33 -15.25
CA ARG A 344 16.51 2.13 -14.59
C ARG A 344 15.92 3.29 -13.81
N SER A 345 15.03 4.06 -14.44
CA SER A 345 14.35 5.18 -13.79
C SER A 345 13.54 4.74 -12.57
N ASN A 346 12.83 3.62 -12.69
CA ASN A 346 12.04 3.06 -11.60
C ASN A 346 12.92 2.65 -10.43
N VAL A 347 14.00 1.89 -10.69
CA VAL A 347 14.97 1.46 -9.66
C VAL A 347 15.61 2.65 -8.95
N ILE A 348 16.08 3.66 -9.68
CA ILE A 348 16.68 4.86 -9.07
C ILE A 348 15.67 5.56 -8.16
N ASN A 349 14.42 5.70 -8.60
CA ASN A 349 13.40 6.34 -7.79
C ASN A 349 12.98 5.51 -6.59
N SER A 350 12.86 4.19 -6.72
CA SER A 350 12.63 3.30 -5.58
C SER A 350 13.74 3.46 -4.53
N LEU A 351 15.00 3.51 -4.96
CA LEU A 351 16.13 3.75 -4.05
C LEU A 351 16.06 5.13 -3.37
N LEU A 352 15.67 6.18 -4.10
CA LEU A 352 15.44 7.51 -3.52
C LEU A 352 14.29 7.49 -2.50
N PHE A 353 13.18 6.82 -2.78
CA PHE A 353 12.09 6.65 -1.81
C PHE A 353 12.54 5.87 -0.57
N LEU A 354 13.43 4.89 -0.74
CA LEU A 354 14.00 4.16 0.39
C LEU A 354 14.91 5.01 1.27
N THR A 355 15.53 6.09 0.75
CA THR A 355 16.21 7.05 1.64
C THR A 355 15.27 7.71 2.64
N VAL A 356 13.97 7.82 2.31
CA VAL A 356 12.95 8.30 3.27
C VAL A 356 12.74 7.27 4.39
N CYS A 357 12.85 5.96 4.12
CA CYS A 357 12.85 4.94 5.18
C CYS A 357 14.04 5.11 6.13
N PHE A 358 15.23 5.45 5.62
CA PHE A 358 16.38 5.71 6.48
C PHE A 358 16.16 6.95 7.34
N VAL A 359 15.64 8.03 6.77
CA VAL A 359 15.26 9.24 7.54
C VAL A 359 14.24 8.88 8.61
N PHE A 360 13.28 8.00 8.31
CA PHE A 360 12.31 7.51 9.30
C PHE A 360 12.99 6.82 10.47
N LEU A 361 13.89 5.88 10.21
CA LEU A 361 14.61 5.20 11.28
C LEU A 361 15.41 6.18 12.14
N VAL A 362 16.09 7.14 11.53
CA VAL A 362 16.82 8.19 12.27
C VAL A 362 15.87 9.03 13.14
N CYS A 363 14.73 9.46 12.60
CA CYS A 363 13.73 10.20 13.38
C CYS A 363 13.11 9.36 14.49
N TRP A 364 12.89 8.06 14.25
CA TRP A 364 12.34 7.12 15.22
C TRP A 364 13.27 6.95 16.43
N PHE A 365 14.58 6.83 16.18
CA PHE A 365 15.61 6.86 17.21
C PHE A 365 15.75 8.21 17.93
N GLY A 366 15.12 9.28 17.44
CA GLY A 366 15.08 10.57 18.13
C GLY A 366 14.26 10.55 19.42
N PHE A 367 13.31 9.61 19.55
CA PHE A 367 12.47 9.46 20.74
C PHE A 367 13.13 8.53 21.78
N GLU A 368 13.07 8.92 23.05
CA GLU A 368 13.69 8.16 24.15
C GLU A 368 13.06 6.77 24.35
N THR A 369 11.73 6.71 24.37
CA THR A 369 10.97 5.45 24.50
C THR A 369 11.34 4.42 23.42
N ASN A 370 11.53 4.88 22.19
CA ASN A 370 11.92 4.05 21.05
C ASN A 370 13.37 3.53 21.19
N ARG A 371 14.29 4.38 21.67
CA ARG A 371 15.67 3.97 21.93
C ARG A 371 15.75 2.91 23.02
N GLU A 372 14.98 3.06 24.09
CA GLU A 372 14.91 2.07 25.18
C GLU A 372 14.32 0.74 24.69
N ALA A 373 13.24 0.79 23.91
CA ALA A 373 12.64 -0.40 23.31
C ALA A 373 13.64 -1.12 22.40
N TRP A 374 14.35 -0.38 21.53
CA TRP A 374 15.38 -0.94 20.67
C TRP A 374 16.54 -1.54 21.45
N MET A 375 16.99 -0.89 22.53
CA MET A 375 18.08 -1.39 23.36
C MET A 375 17.69 -2.71 24.04
N ARG A 376 16.45 -2.82 24.56
CA ARG A 376 15.94 -4.08 25.11
C ARG A 376 15.97 -5.21 24.09
N TRP A 377 15.53 -4.94 22.87
CA TRP A 377 15.59 -5.90 21.76
C TRP A 377 17.04 -6.27 21.40
N ALA A 378 17.95 -5.29 21.35
CA ALA A 378 19.35 -5.49 21.04
C ALA A 378 20.06 -6.37 22.11
N THR A 379 19.75 -6.16 23.38
CA THR A 379 20.23 -7.01 24.49
C THR A 379 19.73 -8.45 24.34
N ALA A 380 18.43 -8.62 24.05
CA ALA A 380 17.86 -9.96 23.83
C ALA A 380 18.52 -10.69 22.64
N ILE A 381 18.97 -9.97 21.61
CA ILE A 381 19.74 -10.57 20.51
C ILE A 381 21.13 -11.02 20.96
N SER A 382 21.84 -10.20 21.75
CA SER A 382 23.18 -10.55 22.24
C SER A 382 23.21 -11.70 23.23
N GLU A 383 22.06 -12.01 23.86
CA GLU A 383 21.93 -13.15 24.78
C GLU A 383 21.86 -14.50 24.06
N TYR A 384 21.66 -14.51 22.73
CA TYR A 384 21.68 -15.77 21.98
C TYR A 384 23.09 -16.39 21.95
N PRO A 385 23.24 -17.70 22.24
CA PRO A 385 24.55 -18.37 22.31
C PRO A 385 25.37 -18.29 21.02
N THR A 386 24.74 -18.03 19.88
CA THR A 386 25.37 -17.97 18.57
C THR A 386 25.84 -16.57 18.18
N VAL A 387 25.63 -15.57 19.05
CA VAL A 387 25.95 -14.16 18.82
C VAL A 387 27.03 -13.71 19.80
N ASP A 388 28.28 -13.63 19.33
CA ASP A 388 29.42 -13.20 20.16
C ASP A 388 29.69 -11.69 20.00
N ARG A 389 28.76 -10.86 20.48
CA ARG A 389 28.81 -9.39 20.30
C ARG A 389 28.17 -8.63 21.46
N THR A 390 28.64 -7.40 21.67
CA THR A 390 27.98 -6.47 22.59
C THR A 390 26.55 -6.16 22.12
N PRO A 391 25.61 -5.84 23.03
CA PRO A 391 24.21 -5.53 22.68
C PRO A 391 24.09 -4.49 21.57
N ILE A 392 24.84 -3.40 21.68
CA ILE A 392 24.82 -2.31 20.70
C ILE A 392 25.27 -2.79 19.32
N ALA A 393 26.36 -3.55 19.25
CA ALA A 393 26.88 -4.06 17.98
C ALA A 393 25.93 -5.10 17.37
N ALA A 394 25.40 -6.02 18.18
CA ALA A 394 24.43 -7.03 17.75
C ALA A 394 23.15 -6.38 17.19
N GLY A 395 22.57 -5.42 17.94
CA GLY A 395 21.37 -4.69 17.53
C GLY A 395 21.59 -3.86 16.26
N ALA A 396 22.72 -3.16 16.14
CA ALA A 396 23.03 -2.35 14.96
C ALA A 396 23.18 -3.20 13.70
N TRP A 397 23.88 -4.34 13.81
CA TRP A 397 24.09 -5.27 12.71
C TRP A 397 22.80 -5.97 12.30
N ALA A 398 21.99 -6.42 13.26
CA ALA A 398 20.67 -6.98 13.00
C ALA A 398 19.74 -5.97 12.33
N THR A 399 19.73 -4.71 12.80
CA THR A 399 18.96 -3.62 12.18
C THR A 399 19.40 -3.41 10.73
N ALA A 400 20.71 -3.30 10.48
CA ALA A 400 21.24 -3.14 9.13
C ALA A 400 20.91 -4.34 8.22
N ALA A 401 21.01 -5.57 8.73
CA ALA A 401 20.65 -6.79 7.99
C ALA A 401 19.16 -6.79 7.60
N ILE A 402 18.26 -6.48 8.54
CA ILE A 402 16.82 -6.36 8.30
C ILE A 402 16.56 -5.27 7.26
N THR A 403 17.17 -4.09 7.40
CA THR A 403 17.00 -2.99 6.45
C THR A 403 17.47 -3.38 5.04
N VAL A 404 18.63 -4.02 4.89
CA VAL A 404 19.14 -4.48 3.59
C VAL A 404 18.20 -5.53 2.98
N ALA A 405 17.74 -6.50 3.77
CA ALA A 405 16.80 -7.53 3.31
C ALA A 405 15.47 -6.89 2.84
N LEU A 406 14.90 -5.99 3.63
CA LEU A 406 13.66 -5.28 3.29
C LEU A 406 13.82 -4.39 2.06
N ILE A 407 14.96 -3.70 1.91
CA ILE A 407 15.28 -2.91 0.70
C ILE A 407 15.36 -3.80 -0.54
N ALA A 408 16.08 -4.93 -0.45
CA ALA A 408 16.19 -5.86 -1.55
C ALA A 408 14.81 -6.42 -1.93
N MET A 409 13.99 -6.80 -0.94
CA MET A 409 12.62 -7.26 -1.13
C MET A 409 11.74 -6.20 -1.79
N ALA A 410 11.82 -4.97 -1.30
CA ALA A 410 11.13 -3.81 -1.81
C ALA A 410 11.46 -3.56 -3.28
N VAL A 411 12.73 -3.28 -3.59
CA VAL A 411 13.18 -3.01 -4.96
C VAL A 411 12.88 -4.20 -5.87
N GLY A 412 13.15 -5.42 -5.39
CA GLY A 412 12.82 -6.66 -6.09
C GLY A 412 11.34 -6.72 -6.48
N ARG A 413 10.43 -6.42 -5.55
CA ARG A 413 8.98 -6.40 -5.82
C ARG A 413 8.58 -5.29 -6.79
N THR A 414 9.13 -4.07 -6.68
CA THR A 414 8.86 -2.99 -7.63
C THR A 414 9.24 -3.40 -9.05
N ILE A 415 10.45 -3.93 -9.24
CA ILE A 415 10.90 -4.45 -10.54
C ILE A 415 9.97 -5.57 -11.01
N ALA A 416 9.54 -6.44 -10.10
CA ALA A 416 8.72 -7.60 -10.40
C ALA A 416 7.31 -7.27 -10.91
N TYR A 417 6.76 -6.08 -10.64
CA TYR A 417 5.44 -5.67 -11.13
C TYR A 417 5.49 -4.71 -12.33
N GLN A 418 6.67 -4.21 -12.68
CA GLN A 418 6.82 -3.26 -13.78
C GLN A 418 6.40 -3.82 -15.15
N TRP A 419 6.55 -5.12 -15.37
CA TRP A 419 6.10 -5.74 -16.62
C TRP A 419 4.57 -5.66 -16.77
N VAL A 420 3.82 -5.73 -15.66
CA VAL A 420 2.35 -5.65 -15.66
C VAL A 420 1.89 -4.31 -16.22
N THR A 421 2.44 -3.22 -15.71
CA THR A 421 2.13 -1.86 -16.20
C THR A 421 2.57 -1.69 -17.66
N MET A 422 3.75 -2.20 -18.01
CA MET A 422 4.27 -2.12 -19.37
C MET A 422 3.43 -2.88 -20.41
N THR A 423 2.74 -3.97 -20.05
CA THR A 423 1.85 -4.69 -20.98
C THR A 423 0.61 -3.88 -21.39
N GLY A 424 0.17 -2.94 -20.55
CA GLY A 424 -1.00 -2.11 -20.81
C GLY A 424 -2.34 -2.84 -20.88
N ARG A 425 -2.40 -4.08 -20.39
CA ARG A 425 -3.61 -4.91 -20.43
C ARG A 425 -4.20 -5.02 -19.02
N THR A 426 -5.39 -4.46 -18.83
CA THR A 426 -6.09 -4.47 -17.54
C THR A 426 -6.35 -5.89 -17.02
N TRP A 427 -6.65 -6.84 -17.91
CA TRP A 427 -6.85 -8.23 -17.52
C TRP A 427 -5.57 -8.88 -16.95
N VAL A 428 -4.38 -8.54 -17.47
CA VAL A 428 -3.11 -9.03 -16.93
C VAL A 428 -2.89 -8.49 -15.52
N ALA A 429 -3.16 -7.20 -15.32
CA ALA A 429 -3.07 -6.58 -14.00
C ALA A 429 -4.04 -7.24 -13.00
N ILE A 430 -5.29 -7.45 -13.42
CA ILE A 430 -6.31 -8.14 -12.64
C ILE A 430 -5.87 -9.57 -12.28
N SER A 431 -5.36 -10.34 -13.25
CA SER A 431 -4.89 -11.71 -13.00
C SER A 431 -3.72 -11.76 -12.03
N VAL A 432 -2.74 -10.87 -12.17
CA VAL A 432 -1.57 -10.82 -11.28
C VAL A 432 -1.96 -10.42 -9.86
N VAL A 433 -2.82 -9.41 -9.71
CA VAL A 433 -3.34 -9.00 -8.40
C VAL A 433 -4.18 -10.12 -7.79
N GLY A 434 -5.06 -10.76 -8.58
CA GLY A 434 -5.90 -11.87 -8.14
C GLY A 434 -5.09 -13.07 -7.63
N VAL A 435 -4.06 -13.50 -8.38
CA VAL A 435 -3.16 -14.58 -7.95
C VAL A 435 -2.39 -14.17 -6.70
N LEU A 436 -1.89 -12.93 -6.61
CA LEU A 436 -1.19 -12.46 -5.42
C LEU A 436 -2.08 -12.50 -4.19
N VAL A 437 -3.30 -11.95 -4.29
CA VAL A 437 -4.28 -11.96 -3.21
C VAL A 437 -4.60 -13.39 -2.81
N LEU A 438 -4.89 -14.28 -3.78
CA LEU A 438 -5.18 -15.68 -3.52
C LEU A 438 -4.02 -16.39 -2.78
N CYS A 439 -2.77 -16.21 -3.23
CA CYS A 439 -1.61 -16.81 -2.58
C CYS A 439 -1.40 -16.26 -1.16
N CYS A 440 -1.49 -14.94 -0.98
CA CYS A 440 -1.36 -14.34 0.35
C CYS A 440 -2.46 -14.83 1.29
N SER A 441 -3.72 -14.85 0.84
CA SER A 441 -4.84 -15.38 1.61
C SER A 441 -4.65 -16.86 1.94
N ALA A 442 -4.21 -17.69 0.99
CA ALA A 442 -3.95 -19.10 1.23
C ALA A 442 -2.85 -19.32 2.29
N ILE A 443 -1.76 -18.54 2.24
CA ILE A 443 -0.70 -18.59 3.25
C ILE A 443 -1.23 -18.15 4.62
N THR A 444 -1.96 -17.04 4.68
CA THR A 444 -2.55 -16.55 5.93
C THR A 444 -3.53 -17.55 6.53
N VAL A 445 -4.37 -18.17 5.70
CA VAL A 445 -5.32 -19.21 6.13
C VAL A 445 -4.58 -20.46 6.60
N ALA A 446 -3.55 -20.91 5.88
CA ALA A 446 -2.75 -22.08 6.28
C ALA A 446 -1.97 -21.83 7.57
N ALA A 447 -1.35 -20.65 7.71
CA ALA A 447 -0.65 -20.25 8.93
C ALA A 447 -1.62 -20.11 10.11
N GLY A 448 -2.78 -19.49 9.88
CA GLY A 448 -3.86 -19.44 10.87
C GLY A 448 -4.31 -20.84 11.27
N HIS A 449 -4.53 -21.74 10.31
CA HIS A 449 -4.91 -23.15 10.57
C HIS A 449 -3.92 -23.85 11.45
N TRP A 450 -2.65 -23.76 11.09
CA TRP A 450 -1.58 -24.39 11.83
C TRP A 450 -1.48 -23.84 13.26
N PHE A 451 -1.60 -22.50 13.42
CA PHE A 451 -1.55 -21.85 14.74
C PHE A 451 -2.73 -22.25 15.62
N PHE A 452 -3.95 -22.24 15.09
CA PHE A 452 -5.17 -22.59 15.85
C PHE A 452 -5.28 -24.06 16.26
N GLN A 453 -4.45 -24.94 15.70
CA GLN A 453 -4.39 -26.33 16.15
C GLN A 453 -3.59 -26.50 17.45
N GLN A 454 -2.77 -25.52 17.81
CA GLN A 454 -1.90 -25.61 18.98
C GLN A 454 -2.69 -25.18 20.22
N ARG A 455 -2.61 -25.95 21.31
CA ARG A 455 -3.32 -25.65 22.57
C ARG A 455 -2.45 -24.88 23.55
N GLU A 456 -1.15 -25.14 23.54
CA GLU A 456 -0.18 -24.51 24.43
C GLU A 456 0.85 -23.70 23.62
N TRP A 457 1.33 -22.60 24.21
CA TRP A 457 2.34 -21.76 23.58
C TRP A 457 3.66 -22.50 23.37
N GLU A 458 4.04 -23.37 24.30
CA GLU A 458 5.26 -24.19 24.20
C GLU A 458 5.18 -25.16 23.01
N GLU A 459 4.03 -25.83 22.82
CA GLU A 459 3.76 -26.66 21.64
C GLU A 459 3.79 -25.85 20.34
N THR A 460 3.26 -24.61 20.37
CA THR A 460 3.29 -23.69 19.24
C THR A 460 4.72 -23.33 18.85
N MET A 461 5.55 -23.00 19.84
CA MET A 461 6.95 -22.66 19.63
C MET A 461 7.75 -23.86 19.12
N ALA A 462 7.54 -25.04 19.70
CA ALA A 462 8.18 -26.28 19.25
C ALA A 462 7.76 -26.66 17.81
N SER A 463 6.47 -26.57 17.51
CA SER A 463 5.93 -26.79 16.17
C SER A 463 6.42 -25.74 15.17
N PHE A 464 6.59 -24.49 15.60
CA PHE A 464 7.14 -23.42 14.76
C PHE A 464 8.59 -23.72 14.41
N GLN A 465 9.41 -24.08 15.40
CA GLN A 465 10.79 -24.49 15.22
C GLN A 465 10.90 -25.70 14.29
N LEU A 466 10.01 -26.69 14.43
CA LEU A 466 9.91 -27.80 13.50
C LEU A 466 9.51 -27.33 12.09
N GLY A 467 8.58 -26.38 11.97
CA GLY A 467 8.22 -25.71 10.72
C GLY A 467 9.41 -25.04 10.03
N LEU A 468 10.31 -24.41 10.80
CA LEU A 468 11.53 -23.80 10.27
C LEU A 468 12.44 -24.82 9.58
N THR A 469 12.40 -26.10 9.98
CA THR A 469 13.17 -27.16 9.31
C THR A 469 12.72 -27.43 7.87
N TYR A 470 11.50 -27.04 7.50
CA TYR A 470 10.98 -27.17 6.13
C TYR A 470 11.32 -25.96 5.24
N ILE A 471 11.77 -24.83 5.80
CA ILE A 471 12.14 -23.64 5.02
C ILE A 471 13.12 -23.95 3.89
N PRO A 472 14.19 -24.74 4.08
CA PRO A 472 15.08 -25.12 2.98
C PRO A 472 14.36 -25.78 1.81
N ASN A 473 13.43 -26.70 2.08
CA ASN A 473 12.64 -27.38 1.04
C ASN A 473 11.71 -26.41 0.30
N ILE A 474 11.08 -25.49 1.03
CA ILE A 474 10.25 -24.42 0.44
C ILE A 474 11.10 -23.54 -0.47
N VAL A 475 12.28 -23.13 0.00
CA VAL A 475 13.24 -22.30 -0.75
C VAL A 475 13.68 -23.00 -2.03
N VAL A 476 14.06 -24.29 -1.96
CA VAL A 476 14.45 -25.09 -3.13
C VAL A 476 13.30 -25.19 -4.14
N THR A 477 12.08 -25.43 -3.66
CA THR A 477 10.88 -25.51 -4.51
C THR A 477 10.61 -24.17 -5.22
N LEU A 478 10.69 -23.06 -4.49
CA LEU A 478 10.51 -21.73 -5.07
C LEU A 478 11.61 -21.37 -6.08
N LEU A 479 12.86 -21.78 -5.83
CA LEU A 479 13.96 -21.62 -6.77
C LEU A 479 13.73 -22.45 -8.05
N ALA A 480 13.22 -23.68 -7.93
CA ALA A 480 12.87 -24.51 -9.08
C ALA A 480 11.75 -23.88 -9.91
N ILE A 481 10.67 -23.40 -9.27
CA ILE A 481 9.59 -22.66 -9.95
C ILE A 481 10.15 -21.43 -10.67
N LYS A 482 11.06 -20.69 -10.02
CA LYS A 482 11.71 -19.51 -10.59
C LYS A 482 12.60 -19.86 -11.78
N ALA A 483 13.30 -20.98 -11.75
CA ALA A 483 14.09 -21.48 -12.86
C ALA A 483 13.21 -21.83 -14.08
N ILE A 484 12.06 -22.49 -13.85
CA ILE A 484 11.08 -22.78 -14.91
C ILE A 484 10.56 -21.47 -15.52
N ALA A 485 10.20 -20.50 -14.68
CA ALA A 485 9.77 -19.18 -15.14
C ALA A 485 10.85 -18.44 -15.93
N LEU A 486 12.11 -18.56 -15.54
CA LEU A 486 13.26 -18.01 -16.25
C LEU A 486 13.40 -18.64 -17.64
N ILE A 487 13.39 -19.98 -17.74
CA ILE A 487 13.45 -20.69 -19.02
C ILE A 487 12.30 -20.26 -19.94
N GLY A 488 11.08 -20.16 -19.40
CA GLY A 488 9.91 -19.66 -20.13
C GLY A 488 10.10 -18.23 -20.65
N SER A 489 10.61 -17.33 -19.80
CA SER A 489 10.88 -15.93 -20.17
C SER A 489 11.97 -15.79 -21.24
N LEU A 490 13.02 -16.61 -21.17
CA LEU A 490 14.10 -16.64 -22.15
C LEU A 490 13.55 -17.12 -23.50
N ARG A 491 12.81 -18.24 -23.52
CA ARG A 491 12.19 -18.76 -24.74
C ARG A 491 11.25 -17.74 -25.38
N MET A 492 10.46 -17.03 -24.57
CA MET A 492 9.56 -16.00 -25.06
C MET A 492 10.31 -14.80 -25.64
N SER A 493 11.38 -14.35 -25.00
CA SER A 493 12.18 -13.19 -25.44
C SER A 493 12.99 -13.48 -26.70
N TYR A 494 13.53 -14.70 -26.83
CA TYR A 494 14.19 -15.15 -28.06
C TYR A 494 13.21 -15.28 -29.23
N ARG A 495 12.01 -15.82 -28.98
CA ARG A 495 10.98 -15.99 -30.02
C ARG A 495 10.38 -14.68 -30.50
N SER A 496 10.24 -13.68 -29.63
CA SER A 496 9.65 -12.40 -30.02
C SER A 496 10.59 -11.53 -30.86
N GLY A 497 11.90 -11.85 -30.89
CA GLY A 497 12.93 -11.03 -31.52
C GLY A 497 13.09 -9.64 -30.89
N ALA A 498 12.47 -9.40 -29.74
CA ALA A 498 12.40 -8.07 -29.12
C ALA A 498 13.67 -7.67 -28.38
N VAL A 499 14.59 -8.61 -28.15
CA VAL A 499 15.79 -8.44 -27.31
C VAL A 499 16.98 -9.14 -27.96
N CYS A 500 18.12 -8.45 -28.00
CA CYS A 500 19.38 -9.06 -28.42
C CYS A 500 19.92 -10.05 -27.36
N GLY A 501 20.51 -11.17 -27.80
CA GLY A 501 21.11 -12.16 -26.89
C GLY A 501 22.20 -11.58 -25.98
N SER A 502 22.97 -10.61 -26.48
CA SER A 502 23.95 -9.86 -25.69
C SER A 502 23.33 -9.11 -24.51
N SER A 503 22.14 -8.56 -24.69
CA SER A 503 21.42 -7.83 -23.63
C SER A 503 20.85 -8.79 -22.59
N ILE A 504 20.38 -9.95 -23.01
CA ILE A 504 19.96 -11.03 -22.09
C ILE A 504 21.14 -11.48 -21.23
N ASN A 505 22.29 -11.76 -21.85
CA ASN A 505 23.50 -12.17 -21.12
C ASN A 505 23.97 -11.09 -20.15
N ARG A 506 23.92 -9.81 -20.57
CA ARG A 506 24.24 -8.68 -19.68
C ARG A 506 23.27 -8.60 -18.50
N ALA A 507 21.96 -8.74 -18.73
CA ALA A 507 20.97 -8.72 -17.66
C ALA A 507 21.16 -9.88 -16.66
N LEU A 508 21.48 -11.08 -17.15
CA LEU A 508 21.80 -12.24 -16.31
C LEU A 508 23.07 -12.02 -15.48
N ALA A 509 24.14 -11.49 -16.10
CA ALA A 509 25.39 -11.21 -15.41
C ALA A 509 25.22 -10.15 -14.32
N VAL A 510 24.52 -9.05 -14.63
CA VAL A 510 24.22 -7.99 -13.65
C VAL A 510 23.35 -8.53 -12.51
N TRP A 511 22.35 -9.34 -12.81
CA TRP A 511 21.50 -9.96 -11.78
C TRP A 511 22.31 -10.88 -10.88
N LEU A 512 23.13 -11.77 -11.44
CA LEU A 512 23.95 -12.71 -10.67
C LEU A 512 24.95 -11.96 -9.77
N ALA A 513 25.66 -10.96 -10.33
CA ALA A 513 26.59 -10.14 -9.56
C ALA A 513 25.88 -9.40 -8.42
N THR A 514 24.67 -8.88 -8.66
CA THR A 514 23.86 -8.21 -7.63
C THR A 514 23.42 -9.19 -6.54
N CYS A 515 22.97 -10.40 -6.91
CA CYS A 515 22.61 -11.44 -5.95
C CYS A 515 23.79 -11.81 -5.05
N VAL A 516 24.97 -12.06 -5.63
CA VAL A 516 26.17 -12.42 -4.88
C VAL A 516 26.61 -11.28 -3.96
N LEU A 517 26.67 -10.04 -4.48
CA LEU A 517 27.07 -8.87 -3.68
C LEU A 517 26.14 -8.65 -2.49
N LEU A 518 24.83 -8.62 -2.72
CA LEU A 518 23.85 -8.41 -1.66
C LEU A 518 23.82 -9.59 -0.67
N ALA A 519 24.03 -10.82 -1.14
CA ALA A 519 24.13 -11.98 -0.26
C ALA A 519 25.37 -11.91 0.62
N THR A 520 26.51 -11.48 0.09
CA THR A 520 27.75 -11.29 0.87
C THR A 520 27.56 -10.21 1.92
N VAL A 521 26.95 -9.07 1.56
CA VAL A 521 26.64 -8.00 2.52
C VAL A 521 25.68 -8.51 3.59
N LEU A 522 24.60 -9.21 3.22
CA LEU A 522 23.63 -9.72 4.17
C LEU A 522 24.26 -10.78 5.11
N TYR A 523 25.06 -11.70 4.57
CA TYR A 523 25.77 -12.70 5.35
C TYR A 523 26.76 -12.07 6.33
N ALA A 524 27.49 -11.04 5.89
CA ALA A 524 28.40 -10.30 6.75
C ALA A 524 27.65 -9.54 7.86
N LEU A 525 26.44 -9.04 7.62
CA LEU A 525 25.68 -8.26 8.59
C LEU A 525 24.90 -9.11 9.60
N ILE A 526 24.58 -10.36 9.29
CA ILE A 526 23.81 -11.21 10.21
C ILE A 526 24.74 -11.72 11.33
N PRO A 527 24.46 -11.39 12.60
CA PRO A 527 25.34 -11.76 13.70
C PRO A 527 25.21 -13.23 14.12
N ASP A 528 24.19 -13.96 13.63
CA ASP A 528 23.89 -15.34 14.00
C ASP A 528 24.65 -16.35 13.13
N ALA A 529 25.53 -17.16 13.74
CA ALA A 529 26.33 -18.18 13.08
C ALA A 529 25.52 -19.28 12.36
N ARG A 530 24.22 -19.45 12.70
CA ARG A 530 23.35 -20.44 12.04
C ARG A 530 23.01 -20.05 10.60
N VAL A 531 23.08 -18.77 10.26
CA VAL A 531 22.79 -18.30 8.90
C VAL A 531 24.00 -18.55 8.03
N THR A 532 23.83 -19.38 7.00
CA THR A 532 24.89 -19.67 6.04
C THR A 532 24.82 -18.71 4.84
N PHE A 533 25.96 -18.51 4.17
CA PHE A 533 26.01 -17.74 2.92
C PHE A 533 25.03 -18.29 1.87
N ALA A 534 24.83 -19.62 1.81
CA ALA A 534 23.88 -20.25 0.91
C ALA A 534 22.43 -19.80 1.18
N MET A 535 22.03 -19.63 2.44
CA MET A 535 20.70 -19.11 2.80
C MET A 535 20.54 -17.66 2.38
N SER A 536 21.55 -16.81 2.63
CA SER A 536 21.55 -15.41 2.19
C SER A 536 21.48 -15.29 0.66
N LEU A 537 22.21 -16.14 -0.06
CA LEU A 537 22.19 -16.19 -1.52
C LEU A 537 20.84 -16.66 -2.06
N ALA A 538 20.27 -17.73 -1.48
CA ALA A 538 18.97 -18.23 -1.87
C ALA A 538 17.87 -17.18 -1.66
N TYR A 539 17.91 -16.44 -0.54
CA TYR A 539 17.01 -15.32 -0.29
C TYR A 539 17.11 -14.25 -1.40
N MET A 540 18.33 -13.78 -1.71
CA MET A 540 18.52 -12.77 -2.77
C MET A 540 18.09 -13.28 -4.15
N MET A 541 18.41 -14.54 -4.45
CA MET A 541 17.99 -15.19 -5.68
C MET A 541 16.47 -15.34 -5.78
N LEU A 542 15.73 -15.48 -4.68
CA LEU A 542 14.26 -15.53 -4.67
C LEU A 542 13.64 -14.14 -4.81
N VAL A 543 14.20 -13.16 -4.11
CA VAL A 543 13.72 -11.78 -4.07
C VAL A 543 13.88 -11.05 -5.41
N LEU A 544 15.03 -11.16 -6.07
CA LEU A 544 15.33 -10.39 -7.28
C LEU A 544 14.74 -11.04 -8.56
N PRO A 545 13.80 -10.41 -9.28
CA PRO A 545 12.88 -11.10 -10.21
C PRO A 545 13.42 -11.24 -11.65
N ILE A 546 14.48 -12.01 -11.88
CA ILE A 546 15.14 -12.13 -13.20
C ILE A 546 14.20 -12.49 -14.37
N SER A 547 13.31 -13.46 -14.18
CA SER A 547 12.37 -13.87 -15.24
C SER A 547 11.48 -12.71 -15.69
N ARG A 548 11.08 -11.83 -14.76
CA ARG A 548 10.23 -10.68 -15.06
C ARG A 548 11.00 -9.53 -15.69
N ILE A 549 12.28 -9.37 -15.33
CA ILE A 549 13.20 -8.39 -15.95
C ILE A 549 13.36 -8.70 -17.44
N ILE A 550 13.59 -9.97 -17.78
CA ILE A 550 13.80 -10.42 -19.16
C ILE A 550 12.55 -10.21 -20.04
N VAL A 551 11.35 -10.33 -19.46
CA VAL A 551 10.07 -10.14 -20.18
C VAL A 551 9.75 -8.67 -20.49
N LEU A 552 10.39 -7.69 -19.83
CA LEU A 552 10.02 -6.27 -19.95
C LEU A 552 9.94 -5.77 -21.40
N PRO A 553 10.92 -6.04 -22.30
CA PRO A 553 10.85 -5.59 -23.68
C PRO A 553 9.68 -6.21 -24.47
N VAL A 554 9.37 -7.48 -24.19
CA VAL A 554 8.21 -8.18 -24.77
C VAL A 554 6.90 -7.54 -24.31
N ALA A 555 6.82 -7.19 -23.02
CA ALA A 555 5.65 -6.49 -22.48
C ALA A 555 5.42 -5.14 -23.16
N VAL A 556 6.48 -4.37 -23.41
CA VAL A 556 6.40 -3.10 -24.16
C VAL A 556 5.94 -3.33 -25.61
N GLN A 557 6.45 -4.37 -26.28
CA GLN A 557 6.05 -4.71 -27.64
C GLN A 557 4.55 -5.05 -27.72
N TRP A 558 4.03 -5.85 -26.79
CA TRP A 558 2.59 -6.19 -26.74
C TRP A 558 1.67 -4.98 -26.52
N ASN A 559 2.18 -3.93 -25.89
CA ASN A 559 1.43 -2.70 -25.63
C ASN A 559 1.47 -1.75 -26.83
N ARG A 560 2.59 -1.72 -27.58
CA ARG A 560 2.73 -0.91 -28.80
C ARG A 560 1.78 -1.33 -29.92
N HIS A 561 1.49 -2.62 -30.02
CA HIS A 561 0.64 -3.20 -31.07
C HIS A 561 -0.78 -3.53 -30.59
N ARG A 562 -1.25 -2.81 -29.57
CA ARG A 562 -2.65 -2.85 -29.12
C ARG A 562 -3.48 -1.89 -29.95
#